data_AF-A0A962NC98-F1
#
_entry.id   AF-A0A962NC98-F1
#
_cell.length_a   1.000
_cell.length_b   1.000
_cell.length_c   1.000
_cell.angle_alpha   90.00
_cell.angle_beta   90.00
_cell.angle_gamma   90.00
#
_symmetry.space_group_name_H-M   'P 1'
#
loop_
_entity.id
_entity.type
_entity.pdbx_description
1 polymer ?
#
loop_
_entity_poly.entity_id
_entity_poly.type
_entity_poly.pdbx_seq_one_letter_code
_entity_poly.pdbx_strand_id
1 'polypeptide(L)'
;MRRNLTESPPVHWLLLGCTLAITAAIYAPGLHGPWLFDDFPNLEVLKRFIAGDVTAWYVIFTNESGPLGRPLAMASFALDAQLFGESSWHAKRSNLVLHLVNGVLLFILLRRVVGLAFDQHRGRPPAPYSAPLVALTLTATWLVLPVNVSTVLYLVQRMTILSATLVLLGLIVYLYARTRPPEQSLRANLALWLGVPAFSLAAALSKENGLLLPMLATVLEFTVLPRTGEQRSRSVHGFLLVFVCAPIVIGLGALLLKPGFLLAGYAARDFGPLERLATEGRVLWSYVAAILRPSAATLGLFHDTYPISRGALQPWTTIPAVA
;
A
#
# COMPACT_ATOMS: atom_id res chain seq x y z
N MET A 1 16.25 35.97 -8.79
CA MET A 1 17.52 35.62 -8.13
C MET A 1 17.84 34.16 -8.47
N ARG A 2 18.73 33.93 -9.45
CA ARG A 2 19.08 32.59 -9.95
C ARG A 2 19.92 31.88 -8.88
N ARG A 3 19.46 30.74 -8.34
CA ARG A 3 20.26 29.88 -7.45
C ARG A 3 21.19 29.02 -8.32
N ASN A 4 22.49 29.20 -8.09
CA ASN A 4 23.56 28.46 -8.75
C ASN A 4 23.51 26.98 -8.40
N LEU A 5 23.63 26.15 -9.44
CA LEU A 5 23.63 24.69 -9.41
C LEU A 5 25.05 24.17 -9.16
N THR A 6 25.50 24.20 -7.90
CA THR A 6 26.59 23.35 -7.40
C THR A 6 26.33 23.05 -5.92
N GLU A 7 25.15 22.55 -5.58
CA GLU A 7 24.88 22.02 -4.25
C GLU A 7 25.15 20.51 -4.30
N SER A 8 26.11 20.03 -3.50
CA SER A 8 26.27 18.61 -3.19
C SER A 8 24.89 18.01 -2.87
N PRO A 9 24.60 16.75 -3.26
CA PRO A 9 23.30 16.15 -2.95
C PRO A 9 23.06 16.32 -1.45
N PRO A 10 21.93 16.94 -1.05
CA PRO A 10 21.78 17.32 0.34
C PRO A 10 21.78 16.06 1.20
N VAL A 11 22.53 16.09 2.31
CA VAL A 11 22.96 14.95 3.15
C VAL A 11 21.91 13.86 3.39
N HIS A 12 20.62 14.22 3.44
CA HIS A 12 19.52 13.26 3.58
C HIS A 12 19.39 12.25 2.43
N TRP A 13 19.78 12.58 1.21
CA TRP A 13 19.79 11.62 0.10
C TRP A 13 20.92 10.60 0.24
N LEU A 14 22.08 11.01 0.76
CA LEU A 14 23.16 10.09 1.10
C LEU A 14 22.71 9.14 2.22
N LEU A 15 22.10 9.67 3.27
CA LEU A 15 21.57 8.87 4.37
C LEU A 15 20.44 7.93 3.93
N LEU A 16 19.59 8.36 2.98
CA LEU A 16 18.62 7.46 2.35
C LEU A 16 19.32 6.33 1.61
N GLY A 17 20.35 6.63 0.81
CA GLY A 17 21.17 5.62 0.13
C GLY A 17 21.76 4.60 1.10
N CYS A 18 22.34 5.05 2.21
CA CYS A 18 22.82 4.16 3.29
C CYS A 18 21.69 3.32 3.89
N THR A 19 20.53 3.92 4.15
CA THR A 19 19.35 3.22 4.70
C THR A 19 18.87 2.11 3.77
N LEU A 20 18.83 2.38 2.46
CA LEU A 20 18.44 1.39 1.46
C LEU A 20 19.45 0.24 1.37
N ALA A 21 20.76 0.54 1.44
CA ALA A 21 21.81 -0.48 1.44
C ALA A 21 21.74 -1.37 2.69
N ILE A 22 21.54 -0.78 3.87
CA ILE A 22 21.35 -1.52 5.13
C ILE A 22 20.09 -2.39 5.05
N THR A 23 18.99 -1.85 4.52
CA THR A 23 17.76 -2.62 4.31
C THR A 23 18.03 -3.81 3.41
N ALA A 24 18.69 -3.62 2.27
CA ALA A 24 19.02 -4.73 1.37
C ALA A 24 19.85 -5.82 2.07
N ALA A 25 20.83 -5.42 2.89
CA ALA A 25 21.65 -6.36 3.66
C ALA A 25 20.82 -7.16 4.70
N ILE A 26 19.86 -6.53 5.36
CA ILE A 26 18.95 -7.19 6.33
C ILE A 26 18.11 -8.27 5.63
N TYR A 27 17.61 -8.01 4.42
CA TYR A 27 16.76 -8.95 3.69
C TYR A 27 17.55 -10.00 2.88
N ALA A 28 18.85 -9.77 2.62
CA ALA A 28 19.68 -10.63 1.79
C ALA A 28 19.67 -12.13 2.18
N PRO A 29 19.73 -12.51 3.47
CA PRO A 29 19.65 -13.93 3.86
C PRO A 29 18.35 -14.61 3.42
N GLY A 30 17.26 -13.85 3.33
CA GLY A 30 15.93 -14.34 2.94
C GLY A 30 15.77 -14.65 1.46
N LEU A 31 16.67 -14.17 0.59
CA LEU A 31 16.58 -14.35 -0.87
C LEU A 31 16.74 -15.81 -1.30
N HIS A 32 17.41 -16.63 -0.50
CA HIS A 32 17.62 -18.06 -0.79
C HIS A 32 16.50 -18.96 -0.26
N GLY A 33 15.46 -18.39 0.39
CA GLY A 33 14.37 -19.20 0.93
C GLY A 33 13.52 -19.90 -0.16
N PRO A 34 12.74 -20.92 0.21
CA PRO A 34 11.86 -21.64 -0.72
C PRO A 34 10.61 -20.82 -1.09
N TRP A 35 9.77 -21.41 -1.95
CA TRP A 35 8.38 -20.98 -2.15
C TRP A 35 7.56 -21.32 -0.91
N LEU A 36 6.57 -20.49 -0.60
CA LEU A 36 5.78 -20.59 0.63
C LEU A 36 4.29 -20.39 0.35
N PHE A 37 3.44 -21.27 0.91
CA PHE A 37 1.98 -21.12 0.93
C PHE A 37 1.35 -20.80 -0.43
N ASP A 38 0.76 -19.60 -0.52
CA ASP A 38 0.07 -19.07 -1.69
C ASP A 38 1.00 -18.91 -2.90
N ASP A 39 2.32 -19.02 -2.76
CA ASP A 39 3.23 -19.07 -3.90
C ASP A 39 2.89 -20.23 -4.84
N PHE A 40 2.62 -21.43 -4.32
CA PHE A 40 2.38 -22.62 -5.13
C PHE A 40 1.16 -22.51 -6.05
N PRO A 41 -0.07 -22.32 -5.53
CA PRO A 41 -1.27 -22.29 -6.38
C PRO A 41 -1.28 -21.11 -7.36
N ASN A 42 -0.54 -20.03 -7.08
CA ASN A 42 -0.53 -18.84 -7.93
C ASN A 42 0.60 -18.81 -8.96
N LEU A 43 1.77 -19.36 -8.64
CA LEU A 43 2.99 -19.16 -9.42
C LEU A 43 3.46 -20.43 -10.14
N GLU A 44 2.90 -21.60 -9.84
CA GLU A 44 3.27 -22.85 -10.52
C GLU A 44 2.99 -22.80 -12.04
N VAL A 45 2.01 -21.99 -12.47
CA VAL A 45 1.76 -21.72 -13.89
C VAL A 45 2.97 -21.15 -14.63
N LEU A 46 3.91 -20.51 -13.93
CA LEU A 46 5.14 -19.97 -14.53
C LEU A 46 6.05 -21.08 -15.06
N LYS A 47 6.04 -22.28 -14.45
CA LYS A 47 6.81 -23.43 -14.95
C LYS A 47 6.36 -23.82 -16.35
N ARG A 48 5.04 -23.91 -16.55
CA ARG A 48 4.41 -24.19 -17.84
C ARG A 48 4.71 -23.09 -18.86
N PHE A 49 4.75 -21.83 -18.42
CA PHE A 49 5.11 -20.72 -19.29
C PHE A 49 6.57 -20.79 -19.76
N ILE A 50 7.50 -21.09 -18.86
CA ILE A 50 8.92 -21.26 -19.18
C ILE A 50 9.15 -22.47 -20.10
N ALA A 51 8.41 -23.56 -19.90
CA ALA A 51 8.44 -24.74 -20.76
C ALA A 51 7.85 -24.50 -22.16
N GLY A 52 7.11 -23.40 -22.36
CA GLY A 52 6.43 -23.09 -23.62
C GLY A 52 5.03 -23.72 -23.76
N ASP A 53 4.51 -24.37 -22.70
CA ASP A 53 3.20 -25.03 -22.71
C ASP A 53 2.03 -24.04 -22.68
N VAL A 54 2.26 -22.84 -22.14
CA VAL A 54 1.27 -21.77 -22.07
C VAL A 54 1.88 -20.43 -22.46
N THR A 55 1.05 -19.49 -22.90
CA THR A 55 1.47 -18.15 -23.27
C THR A 55 1.55 -17.22 -22.04
N ALA A 56 2.26 -16.09 -22.18
CA ALA A 56 2.25 -15.05 -21.16
C ALA A 56 0.82 -14.52 -20.88
N TRP A 57 -0.03 -14.44 -21.91
CA TRP A 57 -1.42 -14.02 -21.76
C TRP A 57 -2.23 -14.95 -20.85
N TYR A 58 -1.98 -16.26 -20.95
CA TYR A 58 -2.59 -17.23 -20.05
C TYR A 58 -2.18 -16.92 -18.60
N VAL A 59 -0.88 -16.83 -18.32
CA VAL A 59 -0.35 -16.49 -16.97
C VAL A 59 -0.96 -15.20 -16.42
N ILE A 60 -1.11 -14.17 -17.26
CA ILE A 60 -1.55 -12.83 -16.84
C ILE A 60 -3.04 -12.80 -16.48
N PHE A 61 -3.89 -13.51 -17.23
CA PHE A 61 -5.34 -13.31 -17.14
C PHE A 61 -6.13 -14.48 -16.54
N THR A 62 -5.50 -15.62 -16.24
CA THR A 62 -6.20 -16.80 -15.66
C THR A 62 -5.93 -17.04 -14.18
N ASN A 63 -5.21 -16.14 -13.51
CA ASN A 63 -4.99 -16.25 -12.06
C ASN A 63 -6.28 -15.96 -11.27
N GLU A 64 -6.53 -16.73 -10.22
CA GLU A 64 -7.81 -16.71 -9.47
C GLU A 64 -7.66 -16.25 -8.00
N SER A 65 -6.48 -15.80 -7.56
CA SER A 65 -6.29 -15.35 -6.16
C SER A 65 -7.02 -14.05 -5.77
N GLY A 66 -7.84 -13.50 -6.66
CA GLY A 66 -8.58 -12.27 -6.43
C GLY A 66 -9.70 -12.06 -7.44
N PRO A 67 -10.74 -11.26 -7.12
CA PRO A 67 -11.85 -10.99 -8.03
C PRO A 67 -11.43 -10.37 -9.37
N LEU A 68 -10.29 -9.67 -9.39
CA LEU A 68 -9.73 -9.04 -10.59
C LEU A 68 -8.62 -9.87 -11.24
N GLY A 69 -8.28 -11.05 -10.69
CA GLY A 69 -7.24 -11.94 -11.20
C GLY A 69 -5.80 -11.44 -11.09
N ARG A 70 -5.57 -10.22 -10.59
CA ARG A 70 -4.24 -9.62 -10.34
C ARG A 70 -3.30 -9.57 -11.57
N PRO A 71 -3.79 -9.16 -12.76
CA PRO A 71 -3.04 -9.28 -14.01
C PRO A 71 -1.76 -8.44 -14.04
N LEU A 72 -1.72 -7.29 -13.37
CA LEU A 72 -0.50 -6.45 -13.38
C LEU A 72 0.63 -7.11 -12.57
N ALA A 73 0.28 -7.75 -11.46
CA ALA A 73 1.24 -8.53 -10.69
C ALA A 73 1.70 -9.78 -11.47
N MET A 74 0.78 -10.51 -12.10
CA MET A 74 1.12 -11.68 -12.91
C MET A 74 1.96 -11.31 -14.14
N ALA A 75 1.72 -10.16 -14.77
CA ALA A 75 2.57 -9.65 -15.84
C ALA A 75 4.01 -9.38 -15.34
N SER A 76 4.16 -8.84 -14.14
CA SER A 76 5.49 -8.65 -13.54
C SER A 76 6.19 -9.98 -13.24
N PHE A 77 5.46 -11.05 -12.88
CA PHE A 77 6.03 -12.39 -12.72
C PHE A 77 6.40 -13.03 -14.06
N ALA A 78 5.54 -12.92 -15.07
CA ALA A 78 5.82 -13.45 -16.41
C ALA A 78 7.08 -12.79 -17.00
N LEU A 79 7.25 -11.47 -16.84
CA LEU A 79 8.45 -10.75 -17.25
C LEU A 79 9.70 -11.26 -16.52
N ASP A 80 9.62 -11.40 -15.19
CA ASP A 80 10.73 -11.86 -14.37
C ASP A 80 11.12 -13.32 -14.70
N ALA A 81 10.14 -14.19 -14.92
CA ALA A 81 10.33 -15.56 -15.36
C ALA A 81 10.92 -15.64 -16.78
N GLN A 82 10.52 -14.76 -17.69
CA GLN A 82 11.08 -14.68 -19.05
C GLN A 82 12.56 -14.27 -19.03
N LEU A 83 12.94 -13.37 -18.11
CA LEU A 83 14.31 -12.85 -18.01
C LEU A 83 15.26 -13.76 -17.23
N PHE A 84 14.76 -14.45 -16.21
CA PHE A 84 15.61 -15.15 -15.23
C PHE A 84 15.24 -16.63 -15.03
N GLY A 85 14.24 -17.14 -15.75
CA GLY A 85 13.74 -18.51 -15.59
C GLY A 85 13.05 -18.75 -14.25
N GLU A 86 12.95 -20.03 -13.86
CA GLU A 86 12.32 -20.46 -12.61
C GLU A 86 13.28 -20.26 -11.44
N SER A 87 13.45 -19.02 -10.97
CA SER A 87 14.38 -18.72 -9.90
C SER A 87 13.73 -17.96 -8.75
N SER A 88 13.57 -18.65 -7.62
CA SER A 88 13.10 -18.06 -6.34
C SER A 88 13.95 -16.85 -5.95
N TRP A 89 15.28 -16.97 -6.09
CA TRP A 89 16.19 -15.89 -5.73
C TRP A 89 15.96 -14.63 -6.57
N HIS A 90 15.84 -14.76 -7.89
CA HIS A 90 15.60 -13.61 -8.78
C HIS A 90 14.25 -12.96 -8.49
N ALA A 91 13.23 -13.78 -8.21
CA ALA A 91 11.91 -13.27 -7.92
C ALA A 91 11.81 -12.57 -6.55
N LYS A 92 12.51 -13.06 -5.52
CA LYS A 92 12.66 -12.36 -4.23
C LYS A 92 13.51 -11.11 -4.34
N ARG A 93 14.57 -11.12 -5.16
CA ARG A 93 15.36 -9.93 -5.47
C ARG A 93 14.46 -8.86 -6.10
N SER A 94 13.63 -9.20 -7.07
CA SER A 94 12.70 -8.27 -7.70
C SER A 94 11.69 -7.70 -6.68
N ASN A 95 11.20 -8.51 -5.73
CA ASN A 95 10.38 -8.02 -4.61
C ASN A 95 11.14 -7.05 -3.70
N LEU A 96 12.38 -7.37 -3.34
CA LEU A 96 13.24 -6.50 -2.52
C LEU A 96 13.51 -5.16 -3.23
N VAL A 97 13.78 -5.18 -4.54
CA VAL A 97 13.94 -3.94 -5.33
C VAL A 97 12.67 -3.10 -5.26
N LEU A 98 11.49 -3.70 -5.44
CA LEU A 98 10.22 -2.99 -5.30
C LEU A 98 10.01 -2.43 -3.88
N HIS A 99 10.43 -3.15 -2.84
CA HIS A 99 10.39 -2.67 -1.45
C HIS A 99 11.29 -1.44 -1.23
N LEU A 100 12.49 -1.46 -1.79
CA LEU A 100 13.41 -0.31 -1.74
C LEU A 100 12.86 0.89 -2.52
N VAL A 101 12.24 0.66 -3.69
CA VAL A 101 11.53 1.70 -4.45
C VAL A 101 10.39 2.28 -3.61
N ASN A 102 9.61 1.45 -2.92
CA ASN A 102 8.59 1.91 -1.98
C ASN A 102 9.19 2.74 -0.85
N GLY A 103 10.37 2.39 -0.33
CA GLY A 103 11.10 3.23 0.62
C GLY A 103 11.42 4.62 0.08
N VAL A 104 11.91 4.71 -1.16
CA VAL A 104 12.20 6.01 -1.81
C VAL A 104 10.92 6.83 -1.98
N LEU A 105 9.85 6.22 -2.49
CA LEU A 105 8.56 6.89 -2.68
C LEU A 105 7.95 7.34 -1.34
N LEU A 106 8.04 6.50 -0.31
CA LEU A 106 7.59 6.82 1.04
C LEU A 106 8.37 8.00 1.61
N PHE A 107 9.70 8.03 1.45
CA PHE A 107 10.51 9.17 1.87
C PHE A 107 10.08 10.47 1.18
N ILE A 108 9.87 10.43 -0.14
CA ILE A 108 9.39 11.57 -0.92
C ILE A 108 8.03 12.05 -0.40
N LEU A 109 7.09 11.11 -0.21
CA LEU A 109 5.74 11.41 0.29
C LEU A 109 5.79 12.02 1.69
N LEU A 110 6.47 11.35 2.64
CA LEU A 110 6.57 11.78 4.03
C LEU A 110 7.27 13.13 4.17
N ARG A 111 8.31 13.40 3.38
CA ARG A 111 8.97 14.71 3.39
C ARG A 111 8.00 15.83 3.03
N ARG A 112 7.08 15.59 2.09
CA ARG A 112 6.04 16.56 1.69
C ARG A 112 4.97 16.68 2.77
N VAL A 113 4.49 15.56 3.29
CA VAL A 113 3.46 15.48 4.34
C VAL A 113 3.92 16.19 5.62
N VAL A 114 5.11 15.84 6.14
CA VAL A 114 5.67 16.44 7.35
C VAL A 114 5.95 17.93 7.15
N GLY A 115 6.45 18.32 5.97
CA GLY A 115 6.64 19.74 5.63
C GLY A 115 5.33 20.53 5.72
N LEU A 116 4.28 20.03 5.06
CA LEU A 116 2.95 20.66 5.09
C LEU A 116 2.37 20.72 6.51
N ALA A 117 2.49 19.64 7.29
CA ALA A 117 2.00 19.60 8.67
C ALA A 117 2.75 20.59 9.59
N PHE A 118 4.07 20.76 9.41
CA PHE A 118 4.84 21.73 10.18
C PHE A 118 4.52 23.18 9.82
N ASP A 119 4.28 23.46 8.53
CA ASP A 119 3.88 24.79 8.07
C ASP A 119 2.49 25.19 8.62
N GLN A 120 1.57 24.23 8.78
CA GLN A 120 0.25 24.49 9.38
C GLN A 120 0.30 24.87 10.86
N HIS A 121 1.22 24.26 11.63
CA HIS A 121 1.25 24.40 13.09
C HIS A 121 2.20 25.51 13.59
N ARG A 122 2.96 26.18 12.71
CA ARG A 122 3.87 27.25 13.13
C ARG A 122 3.72 28.50 12.28
N GLY A 123 3.46 29.65 12.94
CA GLY A 123 3.68 30.99 12.39
C GLY A 123 5.16 31.39 12.25
N ARG A 124 6.10 30.43 12.29
CA ARG A 124 7.55 30.61 12.09
C ARG A 124 8.06 29.48 11.19
N PRO A 125 8.97 29.77 10.23
CA PRO A 125 9.47 28.74 9.33
C PRO A 125 10.13 27.61 10.14
N PRO A 126 9.76 26.34 9.92
CA PRO A 126 10.45 25.23 10.54
C PRO A 126 11.92 25.26 10.12
N ALA A 127 12.82 24.86 11.03
CA ALA A 127 14.20 24.62 10.64
C ALA A 127 14.18 23.58 9.50
N PRO A 128 14.71 23.89 8.29
CA PRO A 128 14.58 23.06 7.09
C PRO A 128 15.18 21.65 7.24
N TYR A 129 15.98 21.44 8.30
CA TYR A 129 16.60 20.17 8.66
C TYR A 129 15.66 19.19 9.39
N SER A 130 14.53 19.66 9.94
CA SER A 130 13.64 18.80 10.75
C SER A 130 12.75 17.88 9.92
N ALA A 131 12.05 18.39 8.90
CA ALA A 131 11.09 17.58 8.12
C ALA A 131 11.74 16.44 7.31
N PRO A 132 12.86 16.65 6.58
CA PRO A 132 13.52 15.56 5.87
C PRO A 132 14.09 14.51 6.82
N LEU A 133 14.59 14.91 8.00
CA LEU A 133 15.13 13.95 8.97
C LEU A 133 14.02 13.11 9.60
N VAL A 134 12.90 13.72 10.00
CA VAL A 134 11.72 12.98 10.50
C VAL A 134 11.19 12.02 9.43
N ALA A 135 11.05 12.48 8.18
CA ALA A 135 10.63 11.62 7.08
C ALA A 135 11.62 10.46 6.84
N LEU A 136 12.92 10.71 6.93
CA LEU A 136 13.95 9.68 6.81
C LEU A 136 13.86 8.66 7.95
N THR A 137 13.73 9.11 9.21
CA THR A 137 13.57 8.22 10.36
C THR A 137 12.34 7.34 10.22
N LEU A 138 11.19 7.91 9.87
CA LEU A 138 9.96 7.15 9.64
C LEU A 138 10.11 6.14 8.49
N THR A 139 10.77 6.53 7.41
CA THR A 139 11.04 5.63 6.26
C THR A 139 11.99 4.51 6.65
N ALA A 140 13.09 4.83 7.35
CA ALA A 140 14.08 3.86 7.80
C ALA A 140 13.44 2.84 8.74
N THR A 141 12.64 3.29 9.71
CA THR A 141 11.85 2.42 10.57
C THR A 141 10.95 1.52 9.73
N TRP A 142 10.13 2.09 8.84
CA TRP A 142 9.21 1.30 8.01
C TRP A 142 9.93 0.24 7.17
N LEU A 143 11.04 0.56 6.54
CA LEU A 143 11.79 -0.38 5.69
C LEU A 143 12.24 -1.64 6.43
N VAL A 144 12.64 -1.49 7.70
CA VAL A 144 13.20 -2.58 8.51
C VAL A 144 12.20 -3.22 9.46
N LEU A 145 10.94 -2.76 9.50
CA LEU A 145 9.91 -3.35 10.36
C LEU A 145 9.73 -4.84 10.05
N PRO A 146 9.81 -5.74 11.05
CA PRO A 146 9.68 -7.19 10.83
C PRO A 146 8.36 -7.63 10.18
N VAL A 147 7.28 -6.88 10.34
CA VAL A 147 5.98 -7.16 9.70
C VAL A 147 6.06 -7.14 8.15
N ASN A 148 7.04 -6.44 7.59
CA ASN A 148 7.23 -6.38 6.14
C ASN A 148 7.96 -7.61 5.58
N VAL A 149 8.57 -8.45 6.42
CA VAL A 149 9.34 -9.63 5.98
C VAL A 149 8.50 -10.58 5.13
N SER A 150 7.30 -10.92 5.59
CA SER A 150 6.38 -11.79 4.84
C SER A 150 5.92 -11.14 3.53
N THR A 151 5.79 -9.82 3.50
CA THR A 151 5.39 -9.10 2.28
C THR A 151 6.52 -9.09 1.24
N VAL A 152 7.78 -8.97 1.68
CA VAL A 152 8.94 -8.90 0.76
C VAL A 152 9.39 -10.30 0.31
N LEU A 153 9.45 -11.26 1.22
CA LEU A 153 10.07 -12.56 0.96
C LEU A 153 9.10 -13.65 0.51
N TYR A 154 7.78 -13.43 0.60
CA TYR A 154 6.80 -14.35 0.00
C TYR A 154 6.63 -13.91 -1.44
N LEU A 155 6.86 -14.81 -2.37
CA LEU A 155 6.97 -14.45 -3.78
C LEU A 155 5.70 -13.75 -4.24
N VAL A 156 4.55 -14.40 -4.04
CA VAL A 156 3.22 -13.96 -4.44
C VAL A 156 2.84 -12.61 -3.83
N GLN A 157 3.42 -12.23 -2.69
CA GLN A 157 3.20 -10.92 -2.07
C GLN A 157 3.82 -9.76 -2.87
N ARG A 158 4.53 -10.02 -3.98
CA ARG A 158 4.80 -9.02 -5.03
C ARG A 158 3.55 -8.21 -5.40
N MET A 159 2.40 -8.88 -5.42
CA MET A 159 1.08 -8.27 -5.62
C MET A 159 0.84 -7.09 -4.65
N THR A 160 1.19 -7.27 -3.38
CA THR A 160 1.09 -6.24 -2.33
C THR A 160 2.13 -5.14 -2.51
N ILE A 161 3.39 -5.51 -2.75
CA ILE A 161 4.49 -4.53 -2.88
C ILE A 161 4.26 -3.62 -4.08
N LEU A 162 3.85 -4.19 -5.23
CA LEU A 162 3.56 -3.45 -6.45
C LEU A 162 2.32 -2.56 -6.30
N SER A 163 1.27 -3.07 -5.65
CA SER A 163 0.10 -2.25 -5.28
C SER A 163 0.52 -1.05 -4.41
N ALA A 164 1.37 -1.27 -3.41
CA ALA A 164 1.91 -0.20 -2.58
C ALA A 164 2.72 0.84 -3.39
N THR A 165 3.52 0.41 -4.37
CA THR A 165 4.24 1.32 -5.28
C THR A 165 3.27 2.25 -6.00
N LEU A 166 2.21 1.69 -6.58
CA LEU A 166 1.22 2.43 -7.35
C LEU A 166 0.36 3.34 -6.46
N VAL A 167 0.03 2.90 -5.25
CA VAL A 167 -0.64 3.73 -4.23
C VAL A 167 0.23 4.91 -3.82
N LEU A 168 1.51 4.69 -3.49
CA LEU A 168 2.43 5.76 -3.11
C LEU A 168 2.61 6.78 -4.24
N LEU A 169 2.76 6.32 -5.49
CA LEU A 169 2.79 7.19 -6.67
C LEU A 169 1.51 8.02 -6.79
N GLY A 170 0.34 7.41 -6.68
CA GLY A 170 -0.92 8.14 -6.77
C GLY A 170 -1.12 9.15 -5.63
N LEU A 171 -0.66 8.87 -4.41
CA LEU A 171 -0.66 9.85 -3.31
C LEU A 171 0.30 11.02 -3.58
N ILE A 172 1.47 10.77 -4.16
CA ILE A 172 2.39 11.83 -4.61
C ILE A 172 1.73 12.68 -5.71
N VAL A 173 1.04 12.06 -6.67
CA VAL A 173 0.26 12.76 -7.71
C VAL A 173 -0.87 13.58 -7.10
N TYR A 174 -1.55 13.06 -6.08
CA TYR A 174 -2.58 13.79 -5.35
C TYR A 174 -2.02 15.05 -4.67
N LEU A 175 -0.93 14.92 -3.91
CA LEU A 175 -0.28 16.07 -3.29
C LEU A 175 0.23 17.08 -4.33
N TYR A 176 0.76 16.59 -5.46
CA TYR A 176 1.14 17.44 -6.58
C TYR A 176 -0.06 18.25 -7.11
N ALA A 177 -1.21 17.61 -7.33
CA ALA A 177 -2.42 18.30 -7.77
C ALA A 177 -2.89 19.34 -6.75
N ARG A 178 -2.78 19.03 -5.46
CA ARG A 178 -3.29 19.89 -4.38
C ARG A 178 -2.41 21.10 -4.05
N THR A 179 -1.10 20.98 -4.27
CA THR A 179 -0.12 22.05 -3.97
C THR A 179 0.17 22.97 -5.16
N ARG A 180 -0.53 22.80 -6.28
CA ARG A 180 -0.35 23.61 -7.49
C ARG A 180 -1.12 24.94 -7.40
N PRO A 181 -0.55 26.06 -7.89
CA PRO A 181 -1.26 27.33 -7.92
C PRO A 181 -2.42 27.32 -8.92
N PRO A 182 -3.44 28.19 -8.75
CA PRO A 182 -4.64 28.24 -9.60
C PRO A 182 -4.37 28.38 -11.10
N GLU A 183 -3.29 29.08 -11.47
CA GLU A 183 -2.83 29.26 -12.86
C GLU A 183 -2.49 27.94 -13.58
N GLN A 184 -2.26 26.86 -12.83
CA GLN A 184 -1.94 25.53 -13.36
C GLN A 184 -3.09 24.53 -13.17
N SER A 185 -4.32 25.05 -13.07
CA SER A 185 -5.54 24.28 -12.77
C SER A 185 -5.78 23.10 -13.72
N LEU A 186 -5.47 23.20 -15.01
CA LEU A 186 -5.63 22.07 -15.94
C LEU A 186 -4.74 20.88 -15.54
N ARG A 187 -3.44 21.10 -15.31
CA ARG A 187 -2.52 20.00 -14.93
C ARG A 187 -2.89 19.42 -13.57
N ALA A 188 -3.31 20.26 -12.62
CA ALA A 188 -3.80 19.80 -11.32
C ALA A 188 -5.07 18.95 -11.47
N ASN A 189 -6.02 19.38 -12.32
CA ASN A 189 -7.25 18.63 -12.59
C ASN A 189 -6.97 17.32 -13.35
N LEU A 190 -6.06 17.29 -14.32
CA LEU A 190 -5.67 16.05 -15.00
C LEU A 190 -5.02 15.05 -14.03
N ALA A 191 -4.12 15.54 -13.16
CA ALA A 191 -3.53 14.72 -12.11
C ALA A 191 -4.60 14.15 -11.15
N LEU A 192 -5.58 14.98 -10.76
CA LEU A 192 -6.66 14.59 -9.85
C LEU A 192 -7.67 13.63 -10.49
N TRP A 193 -8.18 13.95 -11.68
CA TRP A 193 -9.30 13.24 -12.32
C TRP A 193 -8.87 12.06 -13.19
N LEU A 194 -7.62 12.05 -13.67
CA LEU A 194 -7.08 10.95 -14.49
C LEU A 194 -5.94 10.23 -13.76
N GLY A 195 -4.98 10.98 -13.22
CA GLY A 195 -3.79 10.39 -12.59
C GLY A 195 -4.13 9.52 -11.38
N VAL A 196 -4.86 10.07 -10.41
CA VAL A 196 -5.21 9.36 -9.16
C VAL A 196 -6.07 8.12 -9.43
N PRO A 197 -7.16 8.18 -10.23
CA PRO A 197 -7.93 6.99 -10.60
C PRO A 197 -7.12 5.95 -11.39
N ALA A 198 -6.26 6.39 -12.32
CA ALA A 198 -5.42 5.46 -13.09
C ALA A 198 -4.45 4.68 -12.19
N PHE A 199 -3.80 5.35 -11.23
CA PHE A 199 -2.96 4.66 -10.24
C PHE A 199 -3.75 3.76 -9.31
N SER A 200 -4.95 4.17 -8.89
CA SER A 200 -5.82 3.32 -8.05
C SER A 200 -6.25 2.05 -8.78
N LEU A 201 -6.64 2.17 -10.06
CA LEU A 201 -6.99 1.02 -10.90
C LEU A 201 -5.78 0.12 -11.14
N ALA A 202 -4.63 0.69 -11.52
CA ALA A 202 -3.40 -0.10 -11.70
C ALA A 202 -2.99 -0.83 -10.41
N ALA A 203 -3.09 -0.15 -9.25
CA ALA A 203 -2.85 -0.77 -7.95
C ALA A 203 -3.84 -1.92 -7.69
N ALA A 204 -5.13 -1.72 -7.97
CA ALA A 204 -6.17 -2.74 -7.85
C ALA A 204 -5.92 -3.97 -8.73
N LEU A 205 -5.37 -3.77 -9.93
CA LEU A 205 -4.93 -4.85 -10.82
C LEU A 205 -3.69 -5.61 -10.33
N SER A 206 -3.02 -5.12 -9.27
CA SER A 206 -1.99 -5.85 -8.54
C SER A 206 -2.55 -6.49 -7.26
N LYS A 207 -3.34 -5.73 -6.50
CA LYS A 207 -4.05 -6.16 -5.30
C LYS A 207 -5.22 -5.24 -4.99
N GLU A 208 -6.35 -5.81 -4.59
CA GLU A 208 -7.66 -5.15 -4.48
C GLU A 208 -7.65 -3.92 -3.54
N ASN A 209 -6.81 -3.95 -2.51
CA ASN A 209 -6.64 -2.83 -1.58
C ASN A 209 -6.09 -1.55 -2.24
N GLY A 210 -5.59 -1.62 -3.48
CA GLY A 210 -5.23 -0.46 -4.30
C GLY A 210 -6.41 0.49 -4.58
N LEU A 211 -7.65 -0.01 -4.49
CA LEU A 211 -8.86 0.81 -4.56
C LEU A 211 -9.01 1.80 -3.41
N LEU A 212 -8.25 1.63 -2.30
CA LEU A 212 -8.29 2.54 -1.16
C LEU A 212 -7.55 3.85 -1.41
N LEU A 213 -6.83 4.01 -2.53
CA LEU A 213 -6.02 5.20 -2.82
C LEU A 213 -6.83 6.51 -2.71
N PRO A 214 -8.03 6.68 -3.31
CA PRO A 214 -8.84 7.90 -3.14
C PRO A 214 -9.24 8.16 -1.68
N MET A 215 -9.48 7.10 -0.91
CA MET A 215 -9.77 7.21 0.52
C MET A 215 -8.53 7.69 1.30
N LEU A 216 -7.34 7.15 1.01
CA LEU A 216 -6.08 7.61 1.61
C LEU A 216 -5.75 9.07 1.23
N ALA A 217 -6.04 9.46 -0.02
CA ALA A 217 -5.94 10.85 -0.46
C ALA A 217 -6.91 11.77 0.32
N THR A 218 -8.10 11.27 0.65
CA THR A 218 -9.07 11.96 1.51
C THR A 218 -8.49 12.17 2.91
N VAL A 219 -7.86 11.16 3.50
CA VAL A 219 -7.19 11.33 4.80
C VAL A 219 -6.18 12.48 4.75
N LEU A 220 -5.33 12.55 3.72
CA LEU A 220 -4.40 13.67 3.54
C LEU A 220 -5.11 15.03 3.40
N GLU A 221 -6.19 15.11 2.63
CA GLU A 221 -6.98 16.33 2.41
C GLU A 221 -7.58 16.89 3.70
N PHE A 222 -8.03 16.01 4.60
CA PHE A 222 -8.71 16.44 5.82
C PHE A 222 -7.74 16.67 7.00
N THR A 223 -6.54 16.09 6.95
CA THR A 223 -5.57 16.12 8.07
C THR A 223 -4.34 17.00 7.83
N VAL A 224 -3.74 16.98 6.63
CA VAL A 224 -2.41 17.56 6.37
C VAL A 224 -2.47 18.77 5.45
N LEU A 225 -3.43 18.83 4.52
CA LEU A 225 -3.49 19.90 3.53
C LEU A 225 -4.11 21.20 4.11
N PRO A 226 -3.51 22.38 3.87
CA PRO A 226 -3.99 23.66 4.41
C PRO A 226 -5.45 23.94 4.08
N ARG A 227 -6.22 24.36 5.09
CA ARG A 227 -7.60 24.82 4.93
C ARG A 227 -7.71 26.29 4.48
N THR A 228 -6.59 26.97 4.30
CA THR A 228 -6.54 28.44 4.21
C THR A 228 -6.76 28.95 2.79
N GLY A 229 -7.76 29.82 2.62
CA GLY A 229 -7.78 30.87 1.59
C GLY A 229 -8.87 30.77 0.53
N GLU A 230 -9.15 29.58 0.02
CA GLU A 230 -10.32 29.32 -0.82
C GLU A 230 -10.88 27.96 -0.46
N GLN A 231 -12.19 27.93 -0.25
CA GLN A 231 -13.04 26.75 -0.27
C GLN A 231 -12.44 25.68 -1.19
N ARG A 232 -12.27 24.44 -0.70
CA ARG A 232 -11.90 23.28 -1.51
C ARG A 232 -12.49 23.43 -2.92
N SER A 233 -11.62 23.44 -3.93
CA SER A 233 -12.08 23.72 -5.29
C SER A 233 -13.23 22.77 -5.63
N ARG A 234 -14.22 23.25 -6.40
CA ARG A 234 -15.36 22.41 -6.83
C ARG A 234 -14.90 21.07 -7.43
N SER A 235 -13.72 21.07 -8.04
CA SER A 235 -13.02 19.90 -8.57
C SER A 235 -12.69 18.85 -7.49
N VAL A 236 -12.15 19.25 -6.33
CA VAL A 236 -11.85 18.31 -5.22
C VAL A 236 -13.13 17.74 -4.63
N HIS A 237 -14.16 18.56 -4.43
CA HIS A 237 -15.47 18.05 -3.98
C HIS A 237 -16.08 17.06 -4.96
N GLY A 238 -16.06 17.38 -6.26
CA GLY A 238 -16.49 16.46 -7.31
C GLY A 238 -15.70 15.15 -7.30
N PHE A 239 -14.38 15.23 -7.13
CA PHE A 239 -13.52 14.06 -7.04
C PHE A 239 -13.90 13.16 -5.85
N LEU A 240 -14.08 13.74 -4.66
CA LEU A 240 -14.50 12.99 -3.47
C LEU A 240 -15.88 12.36 -3.66
N LEU A 241 -16.81 13.11 -4.27
CA LEU A 241 -18.14 12.59 -4.55
C LEU A 241 -18.10 11.39 -5.50
N VAL A 242 -17.31 11.48 -6.58
CA VAL A 242 -17.25 10.45 -7.64
C VAL A 242 -16.41 9.25 -7.24
N PHE A 243 -15.26 9.44 -6.60
CA PHE A 243 -14.29 8.36 -6.35
C PHE A 243 -14.26 7.86 -4.91
N VAL A 244 -15.01 8.50 -3.99
CA VAL A 244 -15.12 8.04 -2.59
C VAL A 244 -16.58 7.78 -2.25
N CYS A 245 -17.45 8.80 -2.31
CA CYS A 245 -18.84 8.65 -1.88
C CYS A 245 -19.64 7.71 -2.78
N ALA A 246 -19.55 7.87 -4.11
CA ALA A 246 -20.33 7.04 -5.03
C ALA A 246 -19.97 5.54 -4.94
N PRO A 247 -18.69 5.10 -4.92
CA PRO A 247 -18.35 3.69 -4.73
C PRO A 247 -18.85 3.12 -3.40
N ILE A 248 -18.80 3.90 -2.30
CA ILE A 248 -19.33 3.47 -1.01
C ILE A 248 -20.84 3.27 -1.09
N VAL A 249 -21.57 4.24 -1.64
CA VAL A 249 -23.03 4.17 -1.79
C VAL A 249 -23.43 3.00 -2.70
N ILE A 250 -22.73 2.82 -3.82
CA ILE A 250 -22.95 1.69 -4.73
C ILE A 250 -22.67 0.36 -4.02
N GLY A 251 -21.56 0.25 -3.29
CA GLY A 251 -21.21 -0.96 -2.54
C GLY A 251 -22.24 -1.30 -1.46
N LEU A 252 -22.68 -0.30 -0.69
CA LEU A 252 -23.74 -0.47 0.31
C LEU A 252 -25.08 -0.82 -0.33
N GLY A 253 -25.45 -0.16 -1.43
CA GLY A 253 -26.66 -0.47 -2.19
C GLY A 253 -26.64 -1.90 -2.74
N ALA A 254 -25.52 -2.33 -3.32
CA ALA A 254 -25.35 -3.71 -3.79
C ALA A 254 -25.46 -4.72 -2.64
N LEU A 255 -24.88 -4.41 -1.47
CA LEU A 255 -24.98 -5.26 -0.28
C LEU A 255 -26.43 -5.36 0.23
N LEU A 256 -27.17 -4.25 0.23
CA LEU A 256 -28.58 -4.22 0.64
C LEU A 256 -29.48 -4.97 -0.34
N LEU A 257 -29.22 -4.86 -1.65
CA LEU A 257 -30.03 -5.50 -2.69
C LEU A 257 -29.71 -6.99 -2.89
N LYS A 258 -28.46 -7.40 -2.63
CA LYS A 258 -28.00 -8.79 -2.81
C LYS A 258 -27.16 -9.25 -1.61
N PRO A 259 -27.75 -9.34 -0.40
CA PRO A 259 -27.01 -9.74 0.80
C PRO A 259 -26.43 -11.17 0.67
N GLY A 260 -27.09 -12.05 -0.10
CA GLY A 260 -26.62 -13.40 -0.37
C GLY A 260 -25.22 -13.47 -1.01
N PHE A 261 -24.80 -12.44 -1.77
CA PHE A 261 -23.45 -12.38 -2.34
C PHE A 261 -22.38 -12.32 -1.24
N LEU A 262 -22.63 -11.54 -0.18
CA LEU A 262 -21.73 -11.49 0.98
C LEU A 262 -21.92 -12.72 1.86
N LEU A 263 -23.16 -13.06 2.20
CA LEU A 263 -23.48 -14.11 3.18
C LEU A 263 -23.05 -15.51 2.72
N ALA A 264 -23.05 -15.79 1.42
CA ALA A 264 -22.56 -17.07 0.88
C ALA A 264 -21.10 -17.33 1.25
N GLY A 265 -20.26 -16.30 1.31
CA GLY A 265 -18.84 -16.43 1.72
C GLY A 265 -18.64 -16.81 3.19
N TYR A 266 -19.69 -16.70 4.01
CA TYR A 266 -19.67 -17.06 5.43
C TYR A 266 -20.37 -18.39 5.74
N ALA A 267 -20.98 -19.04 4.74
CA ALA A 267 -21.72 -20.29 4.96
C ALA A 267 -20.86 -21.43 5.54
N ALA A 268 -19.57 -21.46 5.19
CA ALA A 268 -18.60 -22.43 5.70
C ALA A 268 -17.73 -21.88 6.85
N ARG A 269 -18.03 -20.68 7.36
CA ARG A 269 -17.28 -20.04 8.45
C ARG A 269 -18.05 -20.21 9.75
N ASP A 270 -17.32 -20.28 10.86
CA ASP A 270 -17.89 -20.36 12.20
C ASP A 270 -18.29 -18.98 12.74
N PHE A 271 -18.14 -17.91 11.97
CA PHE A 271 -18.51 -16.54 12.31
C PHE A 271 -19.28 -15.85 11.20
N GLY A 272 -20.12 -14.87 11.56
CA GLY A 272 -20.82 -13.99 10.63
C GLY A 272 -20.03 -12.72 10.26
N PRO A 273 -20.56 -11.91 9.32
CA PRO A 273 -19.89 -10.68 8.87
C PRO A 273 -19.64 -9.65 9.99
N LEU A 274 -20.58 -9.50 10.92
CA LEU A 274 -20.45 -8.55 12.04
C LEU A 274 -19.44 -9.01 13.07
N GLU A 275 -19.42 -10.31 13.40
CA GLU A 275 -18.41 -10.89 14.28
C GLU A 275 -17.01 -10.75 13.66
N ARG A 276 -16.90 -10.96 12.34
CA ARG A 276 -15.65 -10.68 11.62
C ARG A 276 -15.25 -9.22 11.76
N LEU A 277 -16.14 -8.28 11.45
CA LEU A 277 -15.84 -6.84 11.52
C LEU A 277 -15.39 -6.41 12.92
N ALA A 278 -16.07 -6.88 13.96
CA ALA A 278 -15.70 -6.62 15.35
C ALA A 278 -14.34 -7.26 15.73
N THR A 279 -14.07 -8.46 15.21
CA THR A 279 -12.79 -9.15 15.42
C THR A 279 -11.65 -8.41 14.73
N GLU A 280 -11.85 -7.94 13.49
CA GLU A 280 -10.84 -7.19 12.73
C GLU A 280 -10.42 -5.90 13.46
N GLY A 281 -11.34 -5.24 14.18
CA GLY A 281 -11.00 -4.11 15.06
C GLY A 281 -9.93 -4.46 16.11
N ARG A 282 -10.03 -5.64 16.75
CA ARG A 282 -9.01 -6.14 17.68
C ARG A 282 -7.74 -6.61 16.95
N VAL A 283 -7.88 -7.17 15.75
CA VAL A 283 -6.74 -7.58 14.92
C VAL A 283 -5.87 -6.37 14.57
N LEU A 284 -6.45 -5.21 14.28
CA LEU A 284 -5.68 -3.96 14.05
C LEU A 284 -4.78 -3.61 15.25
N TRP A 285 -5.30 -3.68 16.48
CA TRP A 285 -4.48 -3.48 17.68
C TRP A 285 -3.40 -4.55 17.86
N SER A 286 -3.66 -5.77 17.40
CA SER A 286 -2.66 -6.85 17.39
C SER A 286 -1.52 -6.54 16.43
N TYR A 287 -1.81 -5.93 15.27
CA TYR A 287 -0.78 -5.40 14.35
C TYR A 287 0.00 -4.24 14.97
N VAL A 288 -0.66 -3.30 15.67
CA VAL A 288 0.04 -2.23 16.40
C VAL A 288 1.01 -2.83 17.43
N ALA A 289 0.57 -3.82 18.20
CA ALA A 289 1.42 -4.52 19.15
C ALA A 289 2.60 -5.23 18.45
N ALA A 290 2.37 -5.86 17.30
CA ALA A 290 3.43 -6.53 16.53
C ALA A 290 4.46 -5.55 15.93
N ILE A 291 4.05 -4.32 15.61
CA ILE A 291 4.96 -3.25 15.16
C ILE A 291 5.84 -2.77 16.32
N LEU A 292 5.26 -2.59 17.51
CA LEU A 292 5.98 -2.08 18.68
C LEU A 292 6.85 -3.15 19.37
N ARG A 293 6.38 -4.39 19.38
CA ARG A 293 7.04 -5.54 20.02
C ARG A 293 7.00 -6.76 19.09
N PRO A 294 7.83 -6.79 18.04
CA PRO A 294 7.85 -7.91 17.10
C PRO A 294 8.34 -9.19 17.78
N SER A 295 7.61 -10.28 17.58
CA SER A 295 7.99 -11.62 18.05
C SER A 295 7.61 -12.67 17.01
N ALA A 296 8.29 -13.81 17.02
CA ALA A 296 7.97 -14.92 16.13
C ALA A 296 6.54 -15.45 16.33
N ALA A 297 6.00 -15.36 17.55
CA ALA A 297 4.62 -15.77 17.85
C ALA A 297 3.58 -14.81 17.25
N THR A 298 3.83 -13.49 17.31
CA THR A 298 2.89 -12.47 16.80
C THR A 298 3.00 -12.27 15.30
N LEU A 299 4.16 -12.58 14.70
CA LEU A 299 4.41 -12.46 13.26
C LEU A 299 4.37 -13.83 12.57
N GLY A 300 3.94 -14.87 13.28
CA GLY A 300 3.64 -16.17 12.70
C GLY A 300 2.52 -16.05 11.68
N LEU A 301 2.38 -17.08 10.85
CA LEU A 301 1.43 -17.04 9.72
C LEU A 301 0.08 -17.60 10.09
N PHE A 302 0.08 -18.53 11.05
CA PHE A 302 -1.11 -19.20 11.52
C PHE A 302 -1.69 -18.44 12.70
N HIS A 303 -2.90 -17.91 12.51
CA HIS A 303 -3.68 -17.23 13.53
C HIS A 303 -5.05 -17.89 13.71
N ASP A 304 -5.16 -19.18 13.40
CA ASP A 304 -6.42 -19.93 13.43
C ASP A 304 -7.03 -20.02 14.84
N THR A 305 -6.24 -19.74 15.88
CA THR A 305 -6.65 -19.69 17.28
C THR A 305 -7.01 -18.28 17.76
N TYR A 306 -7.02 -17.27 16.88
CA TYR A 306 -7.39 -15.91 17.27
C TYR A 306 -8.84 -15.87 17.74
N PRO A 307 -9.13 -15.40 18.97
CA PRO A 307 -10.48 -15.48 19.51
C PRO A 307 -11.42 -14.57 18.72
N ILE A 308 -12.57 -15.10 18.31
CA ILE A 308 -13.62 -14.37 17.57
C ILE A 308 -14.44 -13.50 18.53
N SER A 309 -14.80 -12.29 18.10
CA SER A 309 -15.72 -11.41 18.81
C SER A 309 -17.16 -11.91 18.63
N ARG A 310 -17.63 -12.71 19.59
CA ARG A 310 -19.01 -13.24 19.64
C ARG A 310 -20.02 -12.25 20.21
N GLY A 311 -19.53 -11.18 20.86
CA GLY A 311 -20.36 -10.09 21.36
C GLY A 311 -19.52 -8.90 21.78
N ALA A 312 -20.17 -7.80 22.16
CA ALA A 312 -19.51 -6.55 22.52
C ALA A 312 -18.51 -6.71 23.70
N LEU A 313 -18.79 -7.62 24.63
CA LEU A 313 -17.93 -7.92 25.78
C LEU A 313 -17.30 -9.32 25.71
N GLN A 314 -17.38 -10.01 24.57
CA GLN A 314 -16.84 -11.35 24.39
C GLN A 314 -16.00 -11.44 23.11
N PRO A 315 -14.66 -11.23 23.22
CA PRO A 315 -13.91 -10.85 24.41
C PRO A 315 -14.20 -9.42 24.88
N TRP A 316 -13.91 -9.09 26.15
CA TRP A 316 -14.13 -7.75 26.71
C TRP A 316 -13.37 -6.66 25.97
N THR A 317 -12.28 -7.04 25.29
CA THR A 317 -11.49 -6.16 24.42
C THR A 317 -12.20 -5.77 23.13
N THR A 318 -13.39 -6.30 22.84
CA THR A 318 -14.13 -5.97 21.61
C THR A 318 -14.60 -4.52 21.62
N ILE A 319 -15.33 -4.06 22.65
CA ILE A 319 -15.74 -2.66 22.80
C ILE A 319 -14.57 -1.67 22.66
N PRO A 320 -13.49 -1.75 23.48
CA PRO A 320 -12.42 -0.76 23.40
C PRO A 320 -11.64 -0.83 22.08
N ALA A 321 -11.77 -1.90 21.30
CA ALA A 321 -11.13 -2.00 20.00
C ALA A 321 -11.94 -1.36 18.86
N VAL A 322 -13.26 -1.18 19.04
CA VAL A 322 -14.17 -0.63 18.01
C VAL A 322 -14.76 0.74 18.36
N ALA A 323 -14.63 1.18 19.62
CA ALA A 323 -15.05 2.50 20.13
C ALA A 323 -14.02 3.58 19.81
#